data_AF-A0A9D6EJ06-F1
#
_entry.id   AF-A0A9D6EJ06-F1
#
_cell.length_a   1.000
_cell.length_b   1.000
_cell.length_c   1.000
_cell.angle_alpha   90.00
_cell.angle_beta   90.00
_cell.angle_gamma   90.00
#
_symmetry.space_group_name_H-M   'P 1'
#
loop_
_entity.id
_entity.type
_entity.pdbx_description
1 polymer ?
#
loop_
_entity_poly.entity_id
_entity_poly.type
_entity_poly.pdbx_seq_one_letter_code
_entity_poly.pdbx_strand_id
1 'polypeptide(L)'
;MLFITHDIEEALLLADTVYVMTARPGRIKRRLAVELPRPRSIEETASATFNELKRELLALIREESLKAAGATSSWNTPRTTIFPPLRAAATAVRRLDGVSAASSTASWTWMTT
;
A
#
# COMPACT_ATOMS: atom_id res chain seq x y z
N MET A 1 22.90 20.06 -5.46
CA MET A 1 21.43 20.17 -5.61
C MET A 1 20.82 18.78 -5.46
N LEU A 2 19.57 18.65 -5.00
CA LEU A 2 18.87 17.38 -4.85
C LEU A 2 17.55 17.45 -5.62
N PHE A 3 17.28 16.43 -6.44
CA PHE A 3 16.03 16.28 -7.18
C PHE A 3 15.35 14.98 -6.78
N ILE A 4 14.02 15.02 -6.73
CA ILE A 4 13.16 13.85 -6.52
C ILE A 4 12.27 13.77 -7.73
N THR A 5 12.41 12.68 -8.49
CA THR A 5 11.58 12.41 -9.66
C THR A 5 11.08 10.97 -9.61
N HIS A 6 9.96 10.74 -10.29
CA HIS A 6 9.43 9.41 -10.53
C HIS A 6 9.93 8.84 -11.87
N ASP A 7 10.64 9.65 -12.67
CA ASP A 7 11.19 9.26 -13.96
C ASP A 7 12.68 8.90 -13.83
N ILE A 8 13.03 7.68 -14.26
CA ILE A 8 14.39 7.15 -14.21
C ILE A 8 15.29 7.84 -15.24
N GLU A 9 14.76 8.16 -16.43
CA GLU A 9 15.55 8.78 -17.49
C GLU A 9 15.94 10.20 -17.11
N GLU A 10 15.00 10.96 -16.56
CA GLU A 10 15.27 12.30 -16.01
C GLU A 10 16.35 12.22 -14.92
N ALA A 11 16.27 11.25 -14.01
CA ALA A 11 17.26 11.06 -12.96
C ALA A 11 18.67 10.78 -13.53
N LEU A 12 18.79 9.94 -14.57
CA LEU A 12 20.07 9.60 -15.19
C LEU A 12 20.66 10.76 -16.02
N LEU A 13 19.83 11.51 -16.72
CA LEU A 13 20.27 12.67 -17.51
C LEU A 13 20.78 13.80 -16.59
N LEU A 14 20.11 14.02 -15.47
CA LEU A 14 20.41 15.16 -14.61
C LEU A 14 21.45 14.85 -13.51
N ALA A 15 21.37 13.69 -12.87
CA ALA A 15 22.14 13.42 -11.66
C ALA A 15 23.51 12.78 -11.93
N ASP A 16 24.52 13.14 -11.13
CA ASP A 16 25.79 12.39 -11.07
C ASP A 16 25.69 11.19 -10.12
N THR A 17 24.68 11.16 -9.25
CA THR A 17 24.41 10.07 -8.32
C THR A 17 22.91 9.90 -8.16
N VAL A 18 22.43 8.66 -8.34
CA VAL A 18 21.04 8.28 -8.14
C VAL A 18 20.92 7.44 -6.88
N TYR A 19 19.94 7.77 -6.03
CA TYR A 19 19.60 6.99 -4.84
C TYR A 19 18.25 6.31 -5.05
N VAL A 20 18.22 4.99 -4.91
CA VAL A 20 16.97 4.21 -4.93
C VAL A 20 16.50 4.00 -3.49
N MET A 21 15.22 4.28 -3.24
CA MET A 21 14.59 4.09 -1.93
C MET A 21 13.75 2.81 -1.88
N THR A 22 13.70 2.18 -0.71
CA THR A 22 12.75 1.11 -0.40
C THR A 22 11.33 1.67 -0.27
N ALA A 23 10.31 0.85 -0.52
CA ALA A 23 8.92 1.30 -0.49
C ALA A 23 8.46 1.72 0.92
N ARG A 24 8.43 0.78 1.89
CA ARG A 24 8.10 1.04 3.30
C ARG A 24 8.85 0.07 4.22
N PRO A 25 9.48 0.56 5.31
CA PRO A 25 9.75 1.96 5.61
C PRO A 25 10.77 2.55 4.61
N GLY A 26 10.64 3.84 4.26
CA GLY A 26 11.51 4.50 3.29
C GLY A 26 12.96 4.58 3.78
N ARG A 27 13.86 3.84 3.13
CA ARG A 27 15.30 3.79 3.41
C ARG A 27 16.06 3.80 2.09
N ILE A 28 17.30 4.25 2.12
CA ILE A 28 18.17 4.15 0.95
C ILE A 28 18.52 2.69 0.75
N LYS A 29 18.08 2.11 -0.37
CA LYS A 29 18.39 0.74 -0.79
C LYS A 29 19.75 0.70 -1.47
N ARG A 30 19.98 1.63 -2.40
CA ARG A 30 21.16 1.64 -3.27
C ARG A 30 21.54 3.07 -3.62
N ARG A 31 22.85 3.31 -3.67
CA ARG A 31 23.46 4.49 -4.28
C ARG A 31 24.15 4.04 -5.56
N LEU A 32 23.92 4.76 -6.65
CA LEU A 32 24.44 4.44 -7.98
C LEU A 32 25.13 5.68 -8.55
N ALA A 33 26.40 5.55 -8.94
CA ALA A 33 27.15 6.61 -9.59
C ALA A 33 26.88 6.59 -11.09
N VAL A 34 26.55 7.74 -11.67
CA VAL A 34 26.25 7.86 -13.10
C VAL A 34 27.50 8.39 -13.80
N GLU A 35 28.36 7.48 -14.24
CA GLU A 35 29.64 7.78 -14.90
C GLU A 35 29.46 8.06 -16.40
N LEU A 36 28.42 8.83 -16.74
CA LEU A 36 28.19 9.29 -18.11
C LEU A 36 28.86 10.65 -18.32
N PRO A 37 29.62 10.83 -19.43
CA PRO A 37 30.32 12.07 -19.71
C PRO A 37 29.34 13.26 -19.84
N ARG A 38 29.83 14.47 -19.57
CA ARG A 38 29.07 15.71 -19.75
C ARG A 38 29.57 16.42 -21.02
N PRO A 39 28.70 17.11 -21.79
CA PRO A 39 27.27 17.33 -21.57
C PRO A 39 26.41 16.14 -22.06
N ARG A 40 25.36 15.81 -21.30
CA ARG A 40 24.43 14.73 -21.66
C ARG A 40 23.31 15.27 -22.54
N SER A 41 23.06 14.63 -23.68
CA SER A 41 21.94 14.95 -24.57
C SER A 41 20.86 13.87 -24.51
N ILE A 42 19.67 14.18 -25.04
CA ILE A 42 18.58 13.20 -25.15
C ILE A 42 19.01 12.02 -26.04
N GLU A 43 19.93 12.21 -26.99
CA GLU A 43 20.41 11.13 -27.87
C GLU A 43 21.19 10.07 -27.08
N GLU A 44 21.82 10.43 -25.95
CA GLU A 44 22.54 9.48 -25.10
C GLU A 44 21.62 8.46 -24.42
N THR A 45 20.31 8.72 -24.36
CA THR A 45 19.32 7.75 -23.84
C THR A 45 19.30 6.46 -24.66
N ALA A 46 19.70 6.52 -25.94
CA ALA A 46 19.84 5.38 -26.81
C ALA A 46 21.16 4.60 -26.62
N SER A 47 22.12 5.14 -25.87
CA SER A 47 23.42 4.50 -25.66
C SER A 47 23.30 3.20 -24.87
N ALA A 48 24.23 2.27 -25.09
CA ALA A 48 24.25 0.99 -24.37
C ALA A 48 24.45 1.21 -22.86
N THR A 49 25.41 2.06 -22.48
CA THR A 49 25.72 2.38 -21.08
C THR A 49 24.52 3.00 -20.35
N PHE A 50 23.81 3.92 -20.99
CA PHE A 50 22.60 4.50 -20.41
C PHE A 50 21.52 3.44 -20.20
N ASN A 51 21.31 2.59 -21.20
CA ASN A 51 20.33 1.51 -21.13
C ASN A 51 20.66 0.46 -20.07
N GLU A 52 21.94 0.18 -19.81
CA GLU A 52 22.37 -0.69 -18.72
C GLU A 52 22.02 -0.12 -17.35
N LEU A 53 22.36 1.15 -17.11
CA LEU A 53 22.01 1.86 -15.87
C LEU A 53 20.49 1.93 -15.66
N LYS A 54 19.74 2.21 -16.73
CA LYS A 54 18.27 2.23 -16.72
C LYS A 54 17.70 0.86 -16.35
N ARG A 55 18.23 -0.22 -16.92
CA ARG A 55 17.81 -1.60 -16.59
C ARG A 55 18.09 -1.95 -15.14
N GLU A 56 19.26 -1.56 -14.61
CA GLU A 56 19.59 -1.78 -13.19
C GLU A 56 18.61 -1.06 -12.28
N LEU A 57 18.36 0.23 -12.53
CA LEU A 57 17.41 1.03 -11.73
C LEU A 57 15.98 0.48 -11.79
N LEU A 58 15.51 0.12 -12.99
CA LEU A 58 14.20 -0.51 -13.17
C LEU A 58 14.08 -1.82 -12.40
N ALA A 59 15.12 -2.66 -12.40
CA ALA A 59 15.12 -3.90 -11.65
C ALA A 59 14.99 -3.65 -10.14
N LEU A 60 15.73 -2.68 -9.59
CA LEU A 60 15.67 -2.31 -8.18
C LEU A 60 14.29 -1.79 -7.78
N ILE A 61 13.69 -0.92 -8.60
CA ILE A 61 12.36 -0.36 -8.33
C ILE A 61 11.29 -1.45 -8.44
N ARG A 62 11.39 -2.34 -9.43
CA ARG A 62 10.46 -3.45 -9.60
C ARG A 62 10.49 -4.40 -8.41
N GLU A 63 11.67 -4.73 -7.92
CA GLU A 63 11.84 -5.54 -6.71
C GLU A 63 11.11 -4.93 -5.51
N GLU A 64 11.28 -3.62 -5.29
CA GLU A 64 10.61 -2.91 -4.18
C GLU A 64 9.10 -2.79 -4.39
N SER A 65 8.65 -2.64 -5.63
CA SER A 65 7.23 -2.60 -5.99
C SER A 65 6.54 -3.94 -5.70
N LEU A 66 7.20 -5.06 -6.02
CA LEU A 66 6.69 -6.41 -5.73
C LEU A 66 6.63 -6.69 -4.22
N LYS A 67 7.66 -6.28 -3.47
CA LYS A 67 7.65 -6.40 -1.99
C LYS A 67 6.52 -5.59 -1.37
N ALA A 68 6.29 -4.36 -1.84
CA ALA A 68 5.21 -3.51 -1.36
C ALA A 68 3.82 -4.10 -1.66
N ALA A 69 3.64 -4.67 -2.85
CA ALA A 69 2.40 -5.37 -3.22
C ALA A 69 2.17 -6.61 -2.32
N GLY A 70 3.20 -7.41 -2.08
CA GLY A 70 3.14 -8.58 -1.20
C GLY A 70 2.84 -8.25 0.27
N ALA A 71 3.35 -7.12 0.77
CA ALA A 71 3.07 -6.63 2.13
C ALA A 71 1.60 -6.21 2.34
N THR A 72 0.83 -6.02 1.26
CA THR A 72 -0.60 -5.68 1.33
C THR A 72 -1.48 -6.93 1.52
N SER A 73 -0.92 -8.13 1.58
CA SER A 73 -1.71 -9.38 1.80
C SER A 73 -2.04 -9.68 3.27
N SER A 74 -1.47 -8.97 4.26
CA SER A 74 -1.75 -9.24 5.69
C SER A 74 -2.96 -8.48 6.25
N TRP A 75 -3.83 -7.92 5.42
CA TRP A 75 -5.02 -7.17 5.85
C TRP A 75 -6.21 -8.06 6.29
N ASN A 76 -6.00 -9.36 6.55
CA ASN A 76 -7.04 -10.22 7.13
C ASN A 76 -6.90 -10.43 8.65
N THR A 77 -6.53 -9.38 9.39
CA THR A 77 -6.79 -9.33 10.82
C THR A 77 -7.70 -8.14 11.07
N PRO A 78 -8.93 -8.31 11.57
CA PRO A 78 -9.69 -7.18 12.08
C PRO A 78 -8.93 -6.64 13.29
N ARG A 79 -8.06 -5.65 13.04
CA ARG A 79 -7.53 -4.79 14.10
C ARG A 79 -8.75 -4.06 14.64
N THR A 80 -9.22 -4.49 15.80
CA THR A 80 -10.34 -3.94 16.57
C THR A 80 -11.67 -4.70 16.43
N THR A 81 -11.79 -5.87 17.08
CA THR A 81 -13.10 -6.30 17.63
C THR A 81 -13.38 -5.47 18.90
N ILE A 82 -13.67 -4.16 18.75
CA ILE A 82 -14.31 -3.35 19.81
C ILE A 82 -15.84 -3.44 19.71
N PHE A 83 -16.37 -3.97 18.61
CA PHE A 83 -17.79 -4.23 18.47
C PHE A 83 -18.04 -5.74 18.44
N PRO A 84 -18.81 -6.32 19.38
CA PRO A 84 -19.37 -7.65 19.19
C PRO A 84 -20.21 -7.65 17.91
N PRO A 85 -20.35 -8.79 17.21
CA PRO A 85 -21.21 -8.86 16.04
C PRO A 85 -22.62 -8.43 16.46
N LEU A 86 -23.14 -7.37 15.84
CA LEU A 86 -24.56 -7.06 15.88
C LEU A 86 -25.27 -8.28 15.29
N ARG A 87 -25.73 -9.15 16.19
CA ARG A 87 -26.49 -10.36 15.87
C ARG A 87 -27.72 -9.89 15.09
N ALA A 88 -27.68 -10.14 13.79
CA ALA A 88 -28.81 -10.20 12.86
C ALA A 88 -30.10 -9.54 13.37
N ALA A 89 -30.22 -8.21 13.20
CA ALA A 89 -31.54 -7.59 13.04
C ALA A 89 -31.98 -7.83 11.58
N ALA A 90 -32.22 -9.10 11.24
CA ALA A 90 -33.04 -9.43 10.09
C ALA A 90 -34.46 -9.01 10.45
N THR A 91 -34.88 -7.88 9.89
CA THR A 91 -36.24 -7.36 9.93
C THR A 91 -37.23 -8.48 9.62
N ALA A 92 -37.87 -8.98 10.68
CA ALA A 92 -38.99 -9.90 10.58
C ALA A 92 -40.17 -9.14 9.94
N VAL A 93 -40.40 -9.36 8.66
CA VAL A 93 -41.65 -9.02 7.99
C VAL A 93 -42.74 -9.88 8.61
N ARG A 94 -43.58 -9.23 9.42
CA ARG A 94 -44.77 -9.78 10.06
C ARG A 94 -45.78 -10.19 8.99
N ARG A 95 -45.90 -11.50 8.70
CA ARG A 95 -47.12 -12.09 8.14
C ARG A 95 -47.87 -12.71 9.30
N LEU A 96 -49.06 -12.16 9.58
CA LEU A 96 -50.00 -12.64 10.58
C LEU A 96 -50.49 -14.01 10.15
N ASP A 97 -50.37 -15.02 11.00
CA ASP A 97 -51.36 -16.10 11.17
C ASP A 97 -51.13 -16.73 12.55
N GLY A 98 -52.23 -16.92 13.27
CA GLY A 98 -52.25 -17.13 14.71
C GLY A 98 -51.73 -18.48 15.18
N VAL A 99 -51.40 -18.52 16.47
CA VAL A 99 -51.82 -19.52 17.48
C VAL A 99 -51.06 -19.29 18.79
N SER A 100 -51.84 -19.08 19.85
CA SER A 100 -51.67 -19.50 21.25
C SER A 100 -50.36 -19.24 22.03
N ALA A 101 -50.46 -18.25 22.92
CA ALA A 101 -50.15 -18.26 24.36
C ALA A 101 -49.10 -19.26 24.91
N ALA A 102 -48.06 -18.74 25.58
CA ALA A 102 -47.96 -18.74 27.04
C ALA A 102 -46.66 -18.04 27.54
N SER A 103 -46.86 -17.25 28.58
CA SER A 103 -45.97 -16.47 29.44
C SER A 103 -44.63 -17.09 29.86
N SER A 104 -43.59 -16.24 30.01
CA SER A 104 -42.85 -16.08 31.29
C SER A 104 -41.77 -14.99 31.21
N THR A 105 -42.15 -13.78 31.61
CA THR A 105 -41.46 -12.86 32.55
C THR A 105 -39.92 -12.91 32.65
N ALA A 106 -39.25 -11.93 32.04
CA ALA A 106 -37.91 -11.51 32.47
C ALA A 106 -37.96 -10.04 32.88
N SER A 107 -38.12 -9.80 34.19
CA SER A 107 -37.97 -8.51 34.83
C SER A 107 -36.49 -8.14 34.89
N TRP A 108 -36.11 -7.00 34.32
CA TRP A 108 -34.81 -6.38 34.53
C TRP A 108 -35.03 -4.90 34.89
N THR A 109 -35.23 -4.64 36.18
CA THR A 109 -35.22 -3.29 36.74
C THR A 109 -33.76 -2.84 36.90
N TRP A 110 -33.37 -1.78 36.21
CA TRP A 110 -32.16 -1.01 36.55
C TRP A 110 -32.58 0.28 37.23
N MET A 111 -32.20 0.45 38.49
CA MET A 111 -32.17 1.74 39.16
C MET A 111 -30.98 2.54 38.66
N THR A 112 -31.22 3.79 38.27
CA THR A 112 -30.21 4.85 38.27
C THR A 112 -30.86 6.09 38.87
N THR A 113 -30.31 6.47 40.03
CA THR A 113 -30.41 7.72 40.82
C THR A 113 -31.78 8.16 41.31
#